data_AF-A0A9X0ZSA3-F1
#
_entry.id   AF-A0A9X0ZSA3-F1
#
_cell.length_a   1.000
_cell.length_b   1.000
_cell.length_c   1.000
_cell.angle_alpha   90.00
_cell.angle_beta   90.00
_cell.angle_gamma   90.00
#
_symmetry.space_group_name_H-M   'P 1'
#
loop_
_entity.id
_entity.type
_entity.pdbx_description
1 polymer ?
#
loop_
_entity_poly.entity_id
_entity_poly.type
_entity_poly.pdbx_seq_one_letter_code
_entity_poly.pdbx_strand_id
1 'polypeptide(L)' 'MKGSMGIFLTAEEMAELTGYKRHGKQIEALRQMGIPCRINARGRPVVARSVIEGAAEGVNPRGRGKACGWQSRKAV' A
#
# COMPACT_ATOMS: atom_id res chain seq x y z
N MET A 1 -11.78 19.77 -10.34
CA MET A 1 -10.59 18.91 -10.54
C MET A 1 -9.61 19.22 -9.43
N LYS A 2 -9.56 18.41 -8.36
CA LYS A 2 -8.58 18.62 -7.27
C LYS A 2 -7.27 17.94 -7.69
N GLY A 3 -6.47 18.65 -8.48
CA GLY A 3 -5.08 18.26 -8.72
C GLY A 3 -4.24 18.68 -7.52
N SER A 4 -4.02 17.80 -6.56
CA SER A 4 -3.17 18.12 -5.39
C SER A 4 -1.69 18.00 -5.79
N MET A 5 -0.88 19.04 -5.58
CA MET A 5 0.58 19.03 -5.77
C MET A 5 1.29 18.56 -4.48
N GLY A 6 1.03 17.33 -4.05
CA GLY A 6 1.55 16.78 -2.81
C GLY A 6 2.34 15.48 -3.01
N ILE A 7 3.41 15.27 -2.23
CA ILE A 7 4.23 14.04 -2.28
C ILE A 7 3.41 12.79 -1.91
N PHE A 8 2.38 12.96 -1.07
CA PHE A 8 1.52 11.88 -0.58
C PHE A 8 0.08 12.02 -1.08
N LEU A 9 -0.63 10.89 -1.13
CA LEU A 9 -2.06 10.87 -1.41
C LEU A 9 -2.86 11.45 -0.24
N THR A 10 -3.85 12.27 -0.58
CA THR A 10 -4.83 12.80 0.37
C THR A 10 -5.85 11.74 0.77
N ALA A 11 -6.73 12.06 1.73
CA ALA A 11 -7.77 11.12 2.17
C ALA A 11 -8.79 10.82 1.06
N GLU A 12 -9.11 11.85 0.28
CA GLU A 12 -10.02 11.76 -0.86
C GLU A 12 -9.41 10.88 -1.95
N GLU A 13 -8.17 11.15 -2.34
CA GLU A 13 -7.45 10.36 -3.36
C GLU A 13 -7.24 8.90 -2.93
N MET A 14 -6.98 8.65 -1.65
CA MET A 14 -6.94 7.30 -1.11
C MET A 14 -8.29 6.59 -1.22
N ALA A 15 -9.40 7.30 -0.98
CA ALA A 15 -10.74 6.74 -1.10
C ALA A 15 -11.13 6.51 -2.57
N GLU A 16 -10.69 7.36 -3.49
CA GLU A 16 -10.87 7.18 -4.93
C GLU A 16 -10.04 5.99 -5.44
N LEU A 17 -8.77 5.89 -5.04
CA LEU A 17 -7.88 4.81 -5.45
C LEU A 17 -8.35 3.44 -4.96
N THR A 18 -8.77 3.32 -3.70
CA THR A 18 -9.17 2.02 -3.13
C THR A 18 -10.67 1.76 -3.19
N GLY A 19 -11.50 2.76 -3.49
CA GLY A 19 -12.98 2.67 -3.40
C GLY A 19 -13.53 2.53 -1.98
N TYR A 20 -12.71 2.72 -0.95
CA TYR A 20 -13.08 2.46 0.44
C TYR A 20 -12.79 3.66 1.34
N LYS A 21 -13.71 3.94 2.28
CA LYS A 21 -13.53 4.98 3.31
C LYS A 21 -12.88 4.46 4.60
N ARG A 22 -12.90 3.14 4.83
CA ARG A 22 -12.36 2.52 6.05
C ARG A 22 -10.87 2.19 5.89
N HIS A 23 -10.02 2.68 6.80
CA HIS A 23 -8.56 2.49 6.72
C HIS A 23 -8.11 1.02 6.66
N GLY A 24 -8.79 0.11 7.36
CA GLY A 24 -8.47 -1.33 7.30
C GLY A 24 -8.67 -1.91 5.88
N LYS A 25 -9.84 -1.64 5.28
CA LYS A 25 -10.13 -2.06 3.90
C LYS A 25 -9.23 -1.39 2.87
N GLN A 26 -8.83 -0.14 3.11
CA GLN A 26 -7.84 0.55 2.27
C GLN A 26 -6.50 -0.19 2.26
N ILE A 27 -6.01 -0.63 3.42
CA ILE A 27 -4.76 -1.40 3.53
C ILE A 27 -4.88 -2.74 2.80
N GLU A 28 -6.00 -3.44 2.94
CA GLU A 28 -6.25 -4.71 2.23
C GLU A 28 -6.27 -4.51 0.71
N ALA A 29 -6.98 -3.48 0.23
CA ALA A 29 -7.02 -3.14 -1.18
C ALA A 29 -5.63 -2.76 -1.73
N LEU A 30 -4.84 -1.95 -1.01
CA LEU A 30 -3.48 -1.60 -1.40
C LEU A 30 -2.56 -2.82 -1.48
N ARG A 31 -2.72 -3.77 -0.55
CA ARG A 31 -1.99 -5.05 -0.59
C ARG A 31 -2.39 -5.91 -1.79
N GLN A 32 -3.68 -5.97 -2.13
CA GLN A 32 -4.16 -6.69 -3.32
C GLN A 32 -3.64 -6.06 -4.61
N MET A 33 -3.55 -4.73 -4.67
CA MET A 33 -2.99 -3.99 -5.80
C MET A 33 -1.45 -4.09 -5.87
N GLY A 34 -0.79 -4.66 -4.86
CA GLY A 34 0.67 -4.72 -4.80
C GLY A 34 1.34 -3.36 -4.56
N ILE A 35 0.59 -2.37 -4.09
CA ILE A 35 1.08 -1.01 -3.84
C ILE A 35 1.67 -0.94 -2.42
N PRO A 36 2.98 -0.69 -2.25
CA PRO A 36 3.56 -0.58 -0.92
C PRO A 36 3.07 0.69 -0.22
N CYS A 37 2.45 0.51 0.95
CA CYS A 37 1.93 1.59 1.78
C CYS A 37 2.54 1.59 3.18
N ARG A 38 2.80 2.77 3.75
CA ARG A 38 3.22 2.91 5.16
C ARG A 38 2.01 3.18 6.04
N ILE A 39 1.95 2.58 7.21
CA ILE A 39 0.90 2.84 8.19
C ILE A 39 1.42 3.88 9.18
N ASN A 40 0.72 5.00 9.33
CA ASN A 40 1.10 6.02 10.32
C ASN A 40 0.68 5.60 11.74
N ALA A 41 1.14 6.33 12.76
CA ALA A 41 0.79 6.06 14.15
C ALA A 41 -0.72 6.12 14.46
N ARG A 42 -1.53 6.77 13.60
CA ARG A 42 -2.99 6.81 13.69
C ARG A 42 -3.68 5.64 12.96
N GLY A 43 -2.93 4.64 12.49
CA GLY A 43 -3.48 3.50 11.77
C GLY A 43 -4.00 3.82 10.37
N ARG A 44 -3.61 4.97 9.80
CA ARG A 44 -4.01 5.39 8.45
C ARG A 44 -2.92 5.03 7.44
N PRO A 45 -3.27 4.41 6.29
CA PRO A 45 -2.33 4.17 5.22
C PRO A 45 -1.90 5.47 4.54
N VAL A 46 -0.60 5.60 4.33
CA VAL A 46 0.08 6.71 3.64
C VAL A 46 0.82 6.12 2.46
N VAL A 47 0.50 6.63 1.27
CA VAL A 47 1.09 6.23 0.00
C VAL A 47 1.69 7.46 -0.65
N ALA A 48 2.94 7.35 -1.10
CA ALA A 48 3.60 8.40 -1.88
C ALA A 48 3.19 8.27 -3.35
N ARG A 49 3.03 9.39 -4.05
CA ARG A 49 2.57 9.38 -5.45
C ARG A 49 3.54 8.67 -6.38
N SER A 50 4.84 8.87 -6.18
CA SER A 50 5.89 8.23 -6.97
C SER A 50 5.84 6.70 -6.90
N VAL A 51 5.26 6.13 -5.83
CA VAL A 51 5.06 4.69 -5.72
C VAL A 51 3.96 4.20 -6.67
N ILE A 52 2.91 4.99 -6.90
CA ILE A 52 1.84 4.63 -7.83
C ILE A 52 2.32 4.79 -9.27
N GLU A 53 3.01 5.89 -9.56
CA GLU A 53 3.60 6.13 -10.88
C GLU A 53 4.64 5.05 -11.22
N GLY A 54 5.52 4.70 -10.26
CA GLY A 54 6.52 3.65 -10.45
C GLY A 54 5.98 2.21 -10.36
N ALA A 55 4.85 1.96 -9.69
CA ALA A 55 4.23 0.63 -9.65
C ALA A 55 3.64 0.22 -11.01
N ALA A 56 3.24 1.19 -11.84
CA ALA A 56 2.82 0.93 -13.21
C ALA A 56 3.98 0.39 -14.08
N GLU A 57 5.22 0.81 -13.80
CA GLU A 57 6.42 0.33 -14.51
C GLU A 57 7.03 -0.94 -13.90
N GLY A 58 6.67 -1.27 -12.65
CA GLY A 58 7.36 -2.24 -11.82
C GLY A 58 6.70 -3.61 -11.66
N VAL A 59 5.71 -3.99 -12.48
CA VAL A 59 5.18 -5.38 -12.47
C VAL A 59 6.22 -6.31 -13.10
N ASN A 60 7.29 -6.60 -12.35
CA ASN A 60 8.06 -7.82 -12.51
C ASN A 60 7.48 -8.84 -11.51
N PRO A 61 6.70 -9.85 -11.96
CA PRO A 61 5.98 -10.79 -11.09
C PRO A 61 6.88 -11.70 -10.24
N ARG A 62 8.20 -11.49 -10.24
CA ARG A 62 9.18 -12.31 -9.50
C ARG A 62 9.71 -11.67 -8.22
N GLY A 63 9.37 -10.42 -7.93
CA GLY A 63 9.80 -9.71 -6.72
C GLY A 63 8.97 -10.05 -5.48
N ARG A 64 8.95 -11.32 -5.04
CA ARG A 64 8.50 -11.66 -3.68
C ARG A 64 9.41 -10.95 -2.69
N GLY A 65 9.02 -9.76 -2.23
CA GLY A 65 9.59 -9.17 -1.03
C GLY A 65 9.48 -10.22 0.07
N LYS A 66 10.62 -10.61 0.67
CA LYS A 66 10.69 -11.67 1.67
C LYS A 66 9.54 -11.52 2.67
N ALA A 67 8.54 -12.38 2.57
CA ALA A 67 7.70 -12.68 3.72
C ALA A 67 8.66 -13.07 4.83
N CYS A 68 8.61 -12.32 5.92
CA CYS A 68 9.28 -12.64 7.17
C CYS A 68 9.13 -14.14 7.40
N GLY A 69 10.27 -14.84 7.45
CA GLY A 69 10.29 -16.26 7.75
C GLY A 69 9.69 -16.46 9.13
N TRP A 70 8.42 -16.84 9.17
CA TRP A 70 7.82 -17.44 10.33
C TRP A 70 8.50 -18.80 10.52
N GLN A 71 9.52 -18.83 11.36
CA GLN A 71 10.22 -20.05 11.73
C GLN A 71 9.46 -20.70 12.90
N SER A 72 8.52 -21.60 12.60
CA SER A 72 8.10 -22.60 13.60
C SER A 72 9.28 -23.52 13.84
N ARG A 73 9.98 -23.30 14.95
CA ARG A 73 10.95 -24.25 15.49
C ARG A 73 10.23 -25.15 16.48
N LYS A 74 10.58 -26.44 16.38
CA LYS A 74 10.50 -27.52 17.38
C LYS A 74 9.27 -28.42 17.30
N ALA A 75 9.39 -29.72 17.62
CA ALA A 75 10.54 -30.62 17.80
C ALA A 75 10.01 -32.05 18.00
N VAL A 76 10.86 -33.00 17.61
CA VAL A 76 11.00 -34.42 18.05
C VAL A 76 9.81 -35.35 17.87
#